data_AF-A0A974BX80-F1
#
_entry.id   AF-A0A974BX80-F1
#
_cell.length_a   1.000
_cell.length_b   1.000
_cell.length_c   1.000
_cell.angle_alpha   90.00
_cell.angle_beta   90.00
_cell.angle_gamma   90.00
#
_symmetry.space_group_name_H-M   'P 1'
#
loop_
_entity.id
_entity.type
_entity.pdbx_description
1 polymer ?
#
loop_
_entity_poly.entity_id
_entity_poly.type
_entity_poly.pdbx_seq_one_letter_code
_entity_poly.pdbx_strand_id
1 'polypeptide(L)'
;MEKTLLCLVLMVPLICTLKQRREPSEWDYRSVAEKVNMRGCANLTTVLDNWKFAIMTQFRNLLLYDHHTVLPDYGRIKSLSEALDELYKEFNALKEHLGELSTKFEGVEVFVDEMNAGRQMAPPKSVPTVAQPARQPVASKETGLGLGVLTNQRKFKRPKAPVNQP
;
A
#
# COMPACT_ATOMS: atom_id res chain seq x y z
N MET A 1 26.83 -29.33 31.64
CA MET A 1 26.31 -30.21 30.57
C MET A 1 25.87 -31.57 31.11
N GLU A 2 26.60 -32.19 32.03
CA GLU A 2 26.26 -33.53 32.55
C GLU A 2 25.00 -33.56 33.43
N LYS A 3 24.85 -32.58 34.34
CA LYS A 3 23.66 -32.44 35.21
C LYS A 3 22.37 -32.17 34.43
N THR A 4 22.47 -31.40 33.35
CA THR A 4 21.36 -31.13 32.43
C THR A 4 20.96 -32.36 31.64
N LEU A 5 21.93 -33.20 31.23
CA LEU A 5 21.65 -34.47 30.56
C LEU A 5 20.96 -35.46 31.50
N LEU A 6 21.42 -35.54 32.75
CA LEU A 6 20.85 -36.41 33.78
C LEU A 6 19.43 -35.99 34.18
N CYS A 7 19.18 -34.68 34.28
CA CYS A 7 17.81 -34.15 34.42
C CYS A 7 16.93 -34.51 33.22
N LEU A 8 17.44 -34.40 31.98
CA LEU A 8 16.67 -34.72 30.79
C LEU A 8 16.30 -36.21 30.74
N VAL A 9 17.24 -37.10 31.08
CA VAL A 9 17.03 -38.55 31.13
C VAL A 9 16.04 -38.96 32.23
N LEU A 10 16.01 -38.26 33.38
CA LEU A 10 15.04 -38.52 34.45
C LEU A 10 13.64 -37.99 34.15
N MET A 11 13.52 -36.90 33.38
CA MET A 11 12.22 -36.30 33.07
C MET A 11 11.47 -37.05 31.95
N VAL A 12 12.20 -37.66 31.00
CA VAL A 12 11.59 -38.44 29.89
C VAL A 12 10.68 -39.59 30.37
N PRO A 13 11.06 -40.48 31.31
CA PRO A 13 10.18 -41.54 31.79
C PRO A 13 9.01 -41.02 32.66
N LEU A 14 9.18 -39.90 33.36
CA LEU A 14 8.11 -39.24 34.11
C LEU A 14 7.03 -38.68 33.17
N ILE A 15 7.43 -38.15 32.01
CA ILE A 15 6.51 -37.65 30.98
C ILE A 15 5.81 -38.82 30.26
N CYS A 16 6.51 -39.93 30.03
CA CYS A 16 5.93 -41.12 29.38
C CYS A 16 4.87 -41.82 30.25
N THR A 17 5.05 -41.89 31.58
CA THR A 17 4.07 -42.50 32.50
C THR A 17 2.81 -41.65 32.69
N LEU A 18 2.90 -40.32 32.58
CA LEU A 18 1.76 -39.40 32.60
C LEU A 18 0.86 -39.52 31.35
N LYS A 19 1.43 -39.91 30.21
CA LYS A 19 0.71 -40.01 28.93
C LYS A 19 -0.10 -41.30 28.77
N GLN A 20 0.23 -42.35 29.52
CA GLN A 20 -0.41 -43.67 29.40
C GLN A 20 -1.75 -43.80 30.16
N ARG A 21 -2.14 -42.81 30.98
CA ARG A 21 -3.39 -42.84 31.79
C ARG A 21 -4.51 -41.93 31.29
N ARG A 22 -4.55 -41.62 29.99
CA ARG A 22 -5.67 -40.91 29.36
C ARG A 22 -6.19 -41.73 28.20
N GLU A 23 -7.04 -42.69 28.53
CA GLU A 23 -8.16 -43.01 27.64
C GLU A 23 -8.94 -41.69 27.43
N PRO A 24 -9.43 -41.40 26.21
CA PRO A 24 -10.27 -40.23 25.97
C PRO A 24 -11.57 -40.47 26.74
N SER A 25 -11.67 -39.88 27.93
CA SER A 25 -12.86 -39.92 28.76
C SER A 25 -14.01 -39.34 27.95
N GLU A 26 -14.89 -40.22 27.49
CA GLU A 26 -16.24 -39.85 27.06
C GLU A 26 -16.85 -38.99 28.18
N TRP A 27 -17.30 -37.79 27.84
CA TRP A 27 -17.83 -36.84 28.82
C TRP A 27 -19.13 -37.39 29.39
N ASP A 28 -19.02 -38.15 30.47
CA ASP A 28 -20.10 -38.93 31.05
C ASP A 28 -20.99 -38.03 31.93
N TYR A 29 -21.67 -37.07 31.28
CA TYR A 29 -22.51 -36.03 31.89
C TYR A 29 -23.49 -36.57 32.94
N ARG A 30 -23.95 -37.81 32.75
CA ARG A 30 -24.93 -38.45 33.64
C ARG A 30 -24.31 -38.89 34.97
N SER A 31 -23.10 -39.46 34.95
CA SER A 31 -22.42 -39.94 36.15
C SER A 31 -21.79 -38.81 36.97
N VAL A 32 -21.38 -37.71 36.32
CA VAL A 32 -21.00 -36.48 37.06
C VAL A 32 -22.21 -35.75 37.62
N ALA A 33 -23.36 -35.73 36.94
CA ALA A 33 -24.59 -35.07 37.42
C ALA A 33 -25.17 -35.75 38.67
N GLU A 34 -25.15 -37.08 38.76
CA GLU A 34 -25.61 -37.82 39.96
C GLU A 34 -24.71 -37.61 41.19
N LYS A 35 -23.43 -37.29 40.98
CA LYS A 35 -22.46 -37.03 42.06
C LYS A 35 -22.47 -35.60 42.56
N VAL A 36 -23.19 -34.69 41.91
CA VAL A 36 -23.28 -33.29 42.36
C VAL A 36 -24.32 -33.22 43.47
N ASN A 37 -23.89 -32.79 44.65
CA ASN A 37 -24.75 -32.58 45.80
C ASN A 37 -25.82 -31.50 45.51
N MET A 38 -27.03 -31.93 45.14
CA MET A 38 -28.17 -31.04 44.82
C MET A 38 -28.53 -30.08 45.97
N ARG A 39 -28.18 -30.42 47.21
CA ARG A 39 -28.40 -29.57 48.39
C ARG A 39 -27.50 -28.33 48.41
N GLY A 40 -26.32 -28.40 47.78
CA GLY A 40 -25.43 -27.27 47.55
C GLY A 40 -25.83 -26.40 46.36
N CYS A 41 -26.70 -26.91 45.46
CA CYS A 41 -27.15 -26.18 44.28
C CYS A 41 -27.97 -24.94 44.64
N ALA A 42 -28.75 -24.92 45.72
CA ALA A 42 -29.47 -23.71 46.13
C ALA A 42 -28.51 -22.55 46.51
N ASN A 43 -27.42 -22.86 47.20
CA ASN A 43 -26.38 -21.87 47.53
C ASN A 43 -25.56 -21.50 46.29
N LEU A 44 -25.19 -22.48 45.47
CA LEU A 44 -24.46 -22.24 44.22
C LEU A 44 -25.26 -21.38 43.24
N THR A 45 -26.54 -21.64 43.02
CA THR A 45 -27.41 -20.81 42.17
C THR A 45 -27.46 -19.38 42.68
N THR A 46 -27.50 -19.18 44.00
CA THR A 46 -27.46 -17.84 44.61
C THR A 46 -26.12 -17.13 44.37
N VAL A 47 -25.00 -17.85 44.53
CA VAL A 47 -23.66 -17.32 44.26
C VAL A 47 -23.51 -16.96 42.78
N LEU A 48 -23.98 -17.83 41.88
CA LEU A 48 -23.98 -17.60 40.43
C LEU A 48 -24.86 -16.41 40.04
N ASP A 49 -26.04 -16.26 40.65
CA ASP A 49 -26.92 -15.11 40.40
C ASP A 49 -26.31 -13.81 40.91
N ASN A 50 -25.68 -13.82 42.09
CA ASN A 50 -24.97 -12.66 42.61
C ASN A 50 -23.80 -12.27 41.70
N TRP A 51 -23.01 -13.25 41.24
CA TRP A 51 -21.93 -13.01 40.30
C TRP A 51 -22.44 -12.49 38.95
N LYS A 52 -23.53 -13.07 38.44
CA LYS A 52 -24.20 -12.59 37.24
C LYS A 52 -24.61 -11.14 37.40
N PHE A 53 -25.22 -10.80 38.53
CA PHE A 53 -25.66 -9.44 38.82
C PHE A 53 -24.47 -8.48 38.93
N ALA A 54 -23.41 -8.86 39.65
CA ALA A 54 -22.20 -8.05 39.80
C ALA A 54 -21.55 -7.77 38.45
N ILE A 55 -21.35 -8.80 37.61
CA ILE A 55 -20.75 -8.64 36.28
C ILE A 55 -21.66 -7.79 35.38
N MET A 56 -22.96 -8.08 35.35
CA MET A 56 -23.87 -7.37 34.44
C MET A 56 -24.05 -5.90 34.85
N THR A 57 -23.99 -5.60 36.14
CA THR A 57 -24.03 -4.23 36.65
C THR A 57 -22.74 -3.49 36.32
N GLN A 58 -21.58 -4.12 36.54
CA GLN A 58 -20.28 -3.57 36.16
C GLN A 58 -20.22 -3.28 34.65
N PHE A 59 -20.66 -4.23 33.82
CA PHE A 59 -20.67 -4.09 32.37
C PHE A 59 -21.62 -2.99 31.89
N ARG A 60 -22.84 -2.90 32.45
CA ARG A 60 -23.77 -1.81 32.15
C ARG A 60 -23.19 -0.46 32.53
N ASN A 61 -22.59 -0.35 33.72
CA ASN A 61 -21.96 0.90 34.16
C ASN A 61 -20.80 1.28 33.25
N LEU A 62 -19.98 0.32 32.81
CA LEU A 62 -18.91 0.57 31.86
C LEU A 62 -19.46 1.11 30.53
N LEU A 63 -20.51 0.49 29.98
CA LEU A 63 -21.13 0.96 28.73
C LEU A 63 -21.82 2.32 28.84
N LEU A 64 -22.40 2.63 30.01
CA LEU A 64 -23.15 3.88 30.24
C LEU A 64 -22.25 5.06 30.57
N TYR A 65 -21.23 4.84 31.41
CA TYR A 65 -20.39 5.91 31.95
C TYR A 65 -19.03 6.01 31.28
N ASP A 66 -18.53 4.92 30.69
CA ASP A 66 -17.19 4.86 30.11
C ASP A 66 -17.20 4.09 28.78
N HIS A 67 -18.04 4.55 27.83
CA HIS A 67 -18.19 3.88 26.55
C HIS A 67 -16.88 3.87 25.72
N HIS A 68 -15.98 4.82 25.99
CA HIS A 68 -14.74 5.04 25.25
C HIS A 68 -13.70 3.94 25.46
N THR A 69 -13.78 3.18 26.57
CA THR A 69 -12.83 2.08 26.85
C THR A 69 -13.23 0.75 26.22
N VAL A 70 -14.48 0.61 25.80
CA VAL A 70 -15.05 -0.64 25.24
C VAL A 70 -15.43 -0.53 23.77
N LEU A 71 -15.79 0.67 23.31
CA LEU A 71 -16.08 0.93 21.91
C LEU A 71 -15.07 1.95 21.36
N PRO A 72 -14.61 1.77 20.12
CA PRO A 72 -13.94 2.84 19.40
C PRO A 72 -14.75 4.15 19.45
N ASP A 73 -14.07 5.28 19.44
CA ASP A 73 -14.69 6.61 19.47
C ASP A 73 -15.47 6.92 18.18
N TYR A 74 -16.65 6.30 18.02
CA TYR A 74 -17.49 6.51 16.85
C TYR A 74 -18.06 7.93 16.76
N GLY A 75 -18.11 8.67 17.88
CA GLY A 75 -18.41 10.10 17.88
C GLY A 75 -17.40 10.93 17.06
N ARG A 76 -16.14 10.48 16.99
CA ARG A 76 -15.05 11.17 16.27
C ARG A 76 -15.07 10.90 14.76
N ILE A 77 -15.75 9.83 14.32
CA ILE A 77 -15.85 9.47 12.91
C ILE A 77 -16.53 10.58 12.09
N LYS A 78 -17.52 11.27 12.70
CA LYS A 78 -18.30 12.31 12.02
C LYS A 78 -17.48 13.57 11.77
N SER A 79 -16.74 14.04 12.78
CA SER A 79 -15.84 15.19 12.61
C SER A 79 -14.71 14.91 11.62
N LEU A 80 -14.20 13.67 11.59
CA LEU A 80 -13.23 13.28 10.57
C LEU A 80 -13.85 13.24 9.17
N SER A 81 -15.08 12.75 9.04
CA SER A 81 -15.80 12.74 7.76
C SER A 81 -16.04 14.16 7.23
N GLU A 82 -16.36 15.10 8.10
CA GLU A 82 -16.57 16.51 7.74
C GLU A 82 -15.26 17.15 7.28
N ALA A 83 -14.16 16.97 8.02
CA ALA A 83 -12.85 17.45 7.62
C ALA A 83 -12.36 16.85 6.29
N LEU A 84 -12.70 15.59 5.99
CA LEU A 84 -12.40 14.96 4.70
C LEU A 84 -13.23 15.56 3.55
N ASP A 85 -14.50 15.88 3.79
CA ASP A 85 -15.36 16.53 2.80
C ASP A 85 -14.88 17.95 2.47
N GLU A 86 -14.43 18.70 3.47
CA GLU A 86 -13.78 20.00 3.30
C GLU A 86 -12.48 19.90 2.50
N LEU A 87 -11.59 18.96 2.87
CA LEU A 87 -10.33 18.75 2.16
C LEU A 87 -10.55 18.35 0.69
N TYR A 88 -11.60 17.57 0.40
CA TYR A 88 -11.96 17.21 -0.96
C TYR A 88 -12.41 18.42 -1.80
N LYS A 89 -13.14 19.36 -1.18
CA LYS A 89 -13.51 20.62 -1.84
C LYS A 89 -12.28 21.47 -2.14
N GLU A 90 -11.38 21.63 -1.17
CA GLU A 90 -10.12 22.36 -1.36
C GLU A 90 -9.24 21.73 -2.45
N PHE A 91 -9.15 20.40 -2.47
CA PHE A 91 -8.40 19.68 -3.50
C PHE A 91 -8.99 19.90 -4.89
N ASN A 92 -10.31 19.90 -5.02
CA ASN A 92 -10.95 20.19 -6.31
C ASN A 92 -10.77 21.65 -6.72
N ALA A 93 -10.84 22.61 -5.79
CA ALA A 93 -10.51 24.01 -6.06
C ALA A 93 -9.05 24.15 -6.55
N LEU A 94 -8.12 23.42 -5.92
CA LEU A 94 -6.72 23.41 -6.36
C LEU A 94 -6.56 22.82 -7.76
N LYS A 95 -7.32 21.76 -8.10
CA LYS A 95 -7.34 21.20 -9.45
C LYS A 95 -7.89 22.18 -10.49
N GLU A 96 -8.92 22.95 -10.15
CA GLU A 96 -9.45 24.00 -11.02
C GLU A 96 -8.39 25.09 -11.25
N HIS A 97 -7.72 25.54 -10.19
CA HIS A 97 -6.62 26.51 -10.29
C HIS A 97 -5.47 25.99 -11.15
N LEU A 98 -5.13 24.70 -11.03
CA LEU A 98 -4.09 24.08 -11.85
C LEU A 98 -4.52 23.98 -13.33
N GLY A 99 -5.79 23.67 -13.58
CA GLY A 99 -6.38 23.69 -14.91
C GLY A 99 -6.33 25.10 -15.52
N GLU A 100 -6.67 26.12 -14.75
CA GLU A 100 -6.60 27.52 -15.16
C GLU A 100 -5.15 27.97 -15.44
N LEU A 101 -4.18 27.56 -14.62
CA LEU A 101 -2.77 27.84 -14.87
C LEU A 101 -2.27 27.14 -16.14
N SER A 102 -2.69 25.90 -16.37
CA SER A 102 -2.33 25.14 -17.56
C SER A 102 -2.88 25.78 -18.84
N THR A 103 -4.11 26.28 -18.82
CA THR A 103 -4.68 26.99 -19.98
C THR A 103 -4.01 28.35 -20.21
N LYS A 104 -3.61 29.05 -19.14
CA LYS A 104 -2.79 30.26 -19.25
C LYS A 104 -1.42 29.96 -19.84
N PHE A 105 -0.79 28.85 -19.45
CA PHE A 105 0.51 28.44 -20.00
C PHE A 105 0.41 28.13 -21.50
N GLU A 106 -0.62 27.41 -21.92
CA GLU A 106 -0.89 27.15 -23.34
C GLU A 106 -1.04 28.47 -24.14
N GLY A 107 -1.80 29.44 -23.61
CA GLY A 107 -1.94 30.74 -24.24
C GLY A 107 -0.61 31.52 -24.34
N VAL A 108 0.25 31.40 -23.34
CA VAL A 108 1.60 32.00 -23.35
C VAL A 108 2.52 31.29 -24.34
N GLU A 109 2.44 29.95 -24.44
CA GLU A 109 3.20 29.17 -25.42
C GLU A 109 2.86 29.58 -26.85
N VAL A 110 1.57 29.72 -27.17
CA VAL A 110 1.11 30.24 -28.47
C VAL A 110 1.59 31.67 -28.72
N PHE A 111 1.55 32.54 -27.72
CA PHE A 111 2.06 33.92 -27.85
C PHE A 111 3.57 33.96 -28.15
N VAL A 112 4.35 33.10 -27.48
CA VAL A 112 5.79 32.98 -27.73
C VAL A 112 6.06 32.41 -29.12
N ASP A 113 5.27 31.43 -29.56
CA ASP A 113 5.37 30.87 -30.91
C ASP A 113 5.05 31.91 -31.99
N GLU A 114 4.01 32.73 -31.82
CA GLU A 114 3.69 33.84 -32.74
C GLU A 114 4.81 34.89 -32.79
N MET A 115 5.38 35.27 -31.64
CA MET A 115 6.51 36.20 -31.57
C MET A 115 7.75 35.63 -32.27
N ASN A 116 8.03 34.34 -32.09
CA ASN A 116 9.16 33.67 -32.71
C ASN A 116 8.95 33.49 -34.22
N ALA A 117 7.74 33.12 -34.66
CA ALA A 117 7.37 33.04 -36.07
C ALA A 117 7.49 34.39 -36.77
N GLY A 118 7.04 35.49 -36.14
CA GLY A 118 7.22 36.84 -36.66
C GLY A 118 8.69 37.27 -36.78
N ARG A 119 9.56 36.75 -35.89
CA ARG A 119 11.01 36.97 -35.95
C ARG A 119 11.69 36.16 -37.07
N GLN A 120 11.17 34.97 -37.38
CA GLN A 120 11.67 34.12 -38.46
C GLN A 120 11.14 34.52 -39.85
N MET A 121 10.02 35.25 -39.91
CA MET A 121 9.47 35.78 -41.16
C MET A 121 10.15 37.09 -41.61
N ALA A 122 11.09 37.62 -40.83
CA ALA A 122 11.95 38.71 -41.28
C ALA A 122 12.85 38.20 -42.44
N PRO A 123 12.77 38.81 -43.64
CA PRO A 123 13.50 38.32 -44.80
C PRO A 123 15.01 38.37 -44.54
N PRO A 124 15.79 37.36 -44.97
CA PRO A 124 17.23 37.41 -44.86
C PRO A 124 17.71 38.65 -45.62
N LYS A 125 18.32 39.61 -44.91
CA LYS A 125 19.05 40.72 -45.54
C LYS A 125 20.08 40.09 -46.47
N SER A 126 19.84 40.20 -47.77
CA SER A 126 20.75 39.81 -48.83
C SER A 126 22.03 40.63 -48.68
N VAL A 127 23.08 39.97 -48.21
CA VAL A 127 24.44 40.52 -48.25
C VAL A 127 24.86 40.57 -49.73
N PRO A 128 25.40 41.68 -50.26
CA PRO A 128 25.80 41.74 -51.65
C PRO A 128 26.99 40.82 -51.90
N THR A 129 26.81 39.88 -52.82
CA THR A 129 27.87 39.14 -53.52
C THR A 129 28.88 40.13 -54.10
N VAL A 130 30.13 40.08 -53.62
CA VAL A 130 31.29 40.65 -54.31
C VAL A 130 32.25 39.51 -54.66
N ALA A 131 32.74 39.58 -55.89
CA ALA A 131 33.36 38.56 -56.70
C ALA A 131 34.61 37.88 -56.12
N GLN A 132 34.79 36.61 -56.50
CA GLN A 132 36.04 35.84 -56.43
C GLN A 132 37.18 36.53 -57.24
N PRO A 133 38.44 36.12 -57.02
CA PRO A 133 38.99 35.21 -58.03
C PRO A 133 39.83 34.04 -57.51
N ALA A 134 39.87 33.03 -58.38
CA ALA A 134 40.47 31.72 -58.35
C ALA A 134 41.96 31.60 -57.95
N ARG A 135 42.31 30.44 -57.35
CA ARG A 135 43.51 29.66 -57.68
C ARG A 135 43.38 28.20 -57.20
N GLN A 136 43.58 27.28 -58.13
CA GLN A 136 43.89 25.84 -57.97
C GLN A 136 45.10 25.54 -58.90
N PRO A 137 45.75 24.36 -58.92
CA PRO A 137 45.84 23.26 -57.93
C PRO A 137 47.31 22.78 -57.72
N VAL A 138 47.60 21.94 -56.72
CA VAL A 138 48.73 20.98 -56.80
C VAL A 138 48.34 19.66 -56.10
N ALA A 139 48.38 18.58 -56.88
CA ALA A 139 48.19 17.17 -56.49
C ALA A 139 49.51 16.62 -55.86
N SER A 140 49.68 15.49 -55.19
CA SER A 140 48.97 14.22 -55.00
C SER A 140 49.59 13.53 -53.77
N LYS A 141 48.87 12.62 -53.10
CA LYS A 141 49.28 11.21 -52.93
C LYS A 141 48.24 10.39 -52.18
N GLU A 142 47.86 9.29 -52.83
CA GLU A 142 47.01 8.21 -52.33
C GLU A 142 47.73 7.36 -51.28
N THR A 143 47.00 6.89 -50.27
CA THR A 143 47.08 5.54 -49.63
C THR A 143 45.85 5.52 -48.69
N GLY A 144 44.75 4.84 -49.00
CA GLY A 144 44.61 3.39 -48.92
C GLY A 144 44.03 2.99 -47.55
N LEU A 145 42.88 2.30 -47.60
CA LEU A 145 42.28 1.45 -46.55
C LEU A 145 41.30 2.10 -45.54
N GLY A 146 40.04 1.64 -45.62
CA GLY A 146 39.37 1.09 -44.44
C GLY A 146 38.06 1.76 -44.01
N LEU A 147 36.98 0.97 -44.09
CA LEU A 147 35.82 0.89 -43.18
C LEU A 147 35.07 2.20 -42.86
N GLY A 148 33.76 2.33 -43.00
CA GLY A 148 32.70 1.34 -43.13
C GLY A 148 31.40 2.09 -42.83
N VAL A 149 30.48 2.08 -43.80
CA VAL A 149 29.11 2.56 -43.65
C VAL A 149 28.36 1.58 -42.74
N LEU A 150 27.77 2.08 -41.66
CA LEU A 150 26.71 1.37 -40.95
C LEU A 150 25.66 2.36 -40.43
N THR A 151 24.73 2.68 -41.33
CA THR A 151 23.40 3.19 -41.02
C THR A 151 22.64 2.13 -40.22
N ASN A 152 22.22 2.43 -38.99
CA ASN A 152 21.39 1.50 -38.21
C ASN A 152 19.96 2.04 -38.09
N GLN A 153 19.13 1.63 -39.05
CA GLN A 153 17.67 1.64 -38.95
C GLN A 153 17.23 0.32 -38.31
N ARG A 154 16.67 0.35 -37.10
CA ARG A 154 15.90 -0.79 -36.57
C ARG A 154 14.52 -0.36 -36.10
N LYS A 155 13.57 -0.69 -36.97
CA LYS A 155 12.13 -0.69 -36.79
C LYS A 155 11.70 -2.14 -36.56
N PHE A 156 11.36 -2.55 -35.34
CA PHE A 156 10.61 -3.80 -35.08
C PHE A 156 9.83 -3.62 -33.76
N LYS A 157 8.53 -3.29 -33.87
CA LYS A 157 7.36 -4.18 -33.79
C LYS A 157 7.14 -4.80 -32.39
N ARG A 158 6.10 -4.29 -31.73
CA ARG A 158 5.49 -4.82 -30.49
C ARG A 158 4.96 -6.25 -30.70
N PRO A 159 5.12 -7.17 -29.74
CA PRO A 159 4.28 -8.35 -29.64
C PRO A 159 3.02 -8.10 -28.79
N LYS A 160 1.88 -8.61 -29.28
CA LYS A 160 0.57 -8.67 -28.59
C LYS A 160 0.63 -9.64 -27.41
N ALA A 161 0.01 -9.26 -26.29
CA ALA A 161 -0.30 -10.18 -25.20
C ALA A 161 -1.48 -11.09 -25.57
N PRO A 162 -1.46 -12.38 -25.22
CA PRO A 162 -2.58 -13.28 -25.43
C PRO A 162 -3.68 -13.07 -24.38
N VAL A 163 -4.88 -12.86 -24.90
CA VAL A 163 -6.19 -13.09 -24.25
C VAL A 163 -6.38 -14.60 -24.06
N ASN A 164 -6.90 -15.00 -22.90
CA ASN A 164 -7.89 -16.08 -22.66
C ASN A 164 -8.33 -15.91 -21.18
N GLN A 165 -9.53 -15.43 -20.82
CA GLN A 165 -10.89 -16.05 -20.93
C GLN A 165 -11.01 -17.40 -20.23
N PRO A 166 -12.22 -17.77 -19.77
CA PRO A 166 -13.07 -17.16 -18.74
C PRO A 166 -13.14 -18.02 -17.47
#